data_AF-A0A522XIH6-F1
#
_entry.id   AF-A0A522XIH6-F1
#
_cell.length_a   1.000
_cell.length_b   1.000
_cell.length_c   1.000
_cell.angle_alpha   90.00
_cell.angle_beta   90.00
_cell.angle_gamma   90.00
#
_symmetry.space_group_name_H-M   'P 1'
#
loop_
_entity.id
_entity.type
_entity.pdbx_description
1 polymer ?
#
loop_
_entity_poly.entity_id
_entity_poly.type
_entity_poly.pdbx_seq_one_letter_code
_entity_poly.pdbx_strand_id
1 'polypeptide(L)'
;MGIEFQLRRGQSPQGLDYQVLQIQLTDSIVSPEELGAIALPKGIDTRIGVILDGRAPIWLYGYLIHELHPTAWVACHDPRLGGVVVATHVKGVQVGEVIPLLPDGDRLHPALMVVGPPDSGKSVFSHRLFQTLLANYPNIYLQRANWDGEGNYTLELPPDQDPEVFKAANKGGLTERFFPYHANSILALRRQKDLTIVDVGGMVQPEKQPILEACTHYLIISSRREEVERWH
;
A
#
# COMPACT_ATOMS: atom_id res chain seq x y z
N MET A 1 20.79 13.68 -7.25
CA MET A 1 19.83 12.78 -7.91
C MET A 1 18.95 12.28 -6.79
N GLY A 2 17.65 12.54 -6.86
CA GLY A 2 16.72 12.32 -5.75
C GLY A 2 16.31 10.86 -5.55
N ILE A 3 17.05 9.91 -6.13
CA ILE A 3 16.72 8.49 -6.21
C ILE A 3 17.96 7.66 -5.86
N GLU A 4 17.83 6.80 -4.85
CA GLU A 4 18.82 5.82 -4.45
C GLU A 4 18.27 4.40 -4.62
N PHE A 5 19.16 3.47 -4.94
CA PHE A 5 18.84 2.06 -5.10
C PHE A 5 19.65 1.18 -4.17
N GLN A 6 19.01 0.18 -3.59
CA GLN A 6 19.68 -0.90 -2.89
C GLN A 6 19.27 -2.24 -3.47
N LEU A 7 20.24 -3.12 -3.71
CA LEU A 7 20.01 -4.45 -4.27
C LEU A 7 20.21 -5.50 -3.17
N ARG A 8 19.20 -6.33 -2.93
CA ARG A 8 19.28 -7.49 -2.05
C ARG A 8 18.87 -8.76 -2.78
N ARG A 9 19.51 -9.89 -2.49
CA ARG A 9 19.08 -11.20 -2.99
C ARG A 9 18.09 -11.84 -2.03
N GLY A 10 17.17 -12.63 -2.58
CA GLY A 10 16.22 -13.42 -1.83
C GLY A 10 15.87 -14.70 -2.57
N GLN A 11 15.18 -15.58 -1.87
CA GLN A 11 14.68 -16.82 -2.43
C GLN A 11 13.25 -17.03 -1.95
N SER A 12 12.36 -17.47 -2.83
CA SER A 12 10.97 -17.75 -2.46
C SER A 12 10.91 -19.04 -1.62
N PRO A 13 9.80 -19.29 -0.89
CA PRO A 13 9.55 -20.57 -0.23
C PRO A 13 9.62 -21.77 -1.18
N GLN A 14 9.36 -21.56 -2.47
CA GLN A 14 9.43 -22.59 -3.52
C GLN A 14 10.85 -22.74 -4.11
N GLY A 15 11.85 -22.06 -3.57
CA GLY A 15 13.24 -22.12 -4.06
C GLY A 15 13.51 -21.25 -5.29
N LEU A 16 12.61 -20.33 -5.66
CA LEU A 16 12.82 -19.43 -6.79
C LEU A 16 13.74 -18.27 -6.38
N ASP A 17 14.91 -18.19 -7.00
CA ASP A 17 15.84 -17.09 -6.78
C ASP A 17 15.33 -15.77 -7.38
N TYR A 18 15.47 -14.70 -6.60
CA TYR A 18 15.16 -13.34 -7.05
C TYR A 18 16.09 -12.32 -6.42
N GLN A 19 16.05 -11.10 -6.95
CA GLN A 19 16.64 -9.93 -6.33
C GLN A 19 15.56 -8.87 -6.11
N VAL A 20 15.69 -8.09 -5.04
CA VAL A 20 14.83 -6.94 -4.80
C VAL A 20 15.65 -5.68 -5.06
N LEU A 21 15.15 -4.85 -5.96
CA LEU A 21 15.64 -3.50 -6.18
C LEU A 21 14.80 -2.54 -5.33
N GLN A 22 15.34 -2.16 -4.19
CA GLN A 22 14.72 -1.21 -3.29
C GLN A 22 14.93 0.21 -3.82
N ILE A 23 13.83 0.95 -3.97
CA ILE A 23 13.78 2.34 -4.45
C ILE A 23 13.58 3.25 -3.25
N GLN A 24 14.50 4.17 -3.03
CA GLN A 24 14.40 5.19 -2.01
C GLN A 24 14.48 6.56 -2.66
N LEU A 25 13.46 7.39 -2.43
CA LEU A 25 13.50 8.80 -2.82
C LEU A 25 14.18 9.57 -1.69
N THR A 26 15.29 10.22 -1.99
CA THR A 26 16.02 11.07 -1.02
C THR A 26 15.46 12.48 -0.97
N ASP A 27 14.81 12.92 -2.05
CA ASP A 27 14.11 14.19 -2.15
C ASP A 27 12.59 13.98 -2.21
N SER A 28 11.82 14.94 -1.67
CA SER A 28 10.35 14.91 -1.68
C SER A 28 9.75 15.14 -3.06
N ILE A 29 10.55 15.65 -4.00
CA ILE A 29 10.17 15.92 -5.38
C ILE A 29 11.19 15.24 -6.28
N VAL A 30 10.70 14.40 -7.19
CA VAL A 30 11.49 13.76 -8.25
C VAL A 30 10.90 14.18 -9.58
N SER A 31 11.74 14.61 -10.50
CA SER A 31 11.31 15.15 -11.79
C SER A 31 11.43 14.11 -12.92
N PRO A 32 10.49 14.04 -13.88
CA PRO A 32 10.59 13.12 -15.02
C PRO A 32 11.87 13.29 -15.86
N GLU A 33 12.45 14.48 -15.88
CA GLU A 33 13.71 14.81 -16.58
C GLU A 33 14.91 14.04 -16.02
N GLU A 34 14.84 13.57 -14.77
CA GLU A 34 15.90 12.78 -14.13
C GLU A 34 15.97 11.35 -14.68
N LEU A 35 14.93 10.85 -15.36
CA LEU A 35 14.87 9.46 -15.85
C LEU A 35 16.07 9.07 -16.71
N GLY A 36 16.48 9.95 -17.63
CA GLY A 36 17.61 9.68 -18.53
C GLY A 36 18.98 9.65 -17.84
N ALA A 37 19.07 10.14 -16.60
CA ALA A 37 20.29 10.15 -15.82
C ALA A 37 20.36 8.99 -14.81
N ILE A 38 19.28 8.22 -14.63
CA ILE A 38 19.22 7.11 -13.67
C ILE A 38 20.28 6.06 -14.03
N ALA A 39 21.16 5.78 -13.06
CA ALA A 39 22.10 4.68 -13.15
C ALA A 39 21.63 3.53 -12.25
N LEU A 40 21.26 2.41 -12.86
CA LEU A 40 20.95 1.19 -12.11
C LEU A 40 22.20 0.68 -11.36
N PRO A 41 22.02 0.06 -10.17
CA PRO A 41 23.15 -0.47 -9.41
C PRO A 41 23.88 -1.58 -10.19
N LYS A 42 25.21 -1.58 -10.09
CA LYS A 42 26.03 -2.68 -10.62
C LYS A 42 25.71 -3.96 -9.84
N GLY A 43 25.64 -5.10 -10.53
CA GLY A 43 25.43 -6.41 -9.90
C GLY A 43 24.01 -6.99 -10.01
N ILE A 44 23.10 -6.31 -10.73
CA ILE A 44 21.82 -6.91 -11.14
C ILE A 44 22.11 -8.16 -11.99
N ASP A 45 21.63 -9.30 -11.52
CA ASP A 45 21.77 -10.58 -12.21
C ASP A 45 20.56 -10.78 -13.13
N THR A 46 20.79 -10.70 -14.44
CA THR A 46 19.73 -10.81 -15.45
C THR A 46 19.19 -12.24 -15.60
N ARG A 47 19.84 -13.24 -15.01
CA ARG A 47 19.42 -14.65 -15.09
C ARG A 47 18.30 -14.99 -14.11
N ILE A 48 18.10 -14.17 -13.09
CA ILE A 48 17.04 -14.31 -12.09
C ILE A 48 16.05 -13.16 -12.20
N GLY A 49 14.93 -13.25 -11.49
CA GLY A 49 13.94 -12.19 -11.49
C GLY A 49 14.29 -11.02 -10.59
N VAL A 50 13.65 -9.87 -10.85
CA VAL A 50 13.77 -8.68 -10.02
C VAL A 50 12.40 -8.20 -9.53
N ILE A 51 12.34 -7.87 -8.24
CA ILE A 51 11.18 -7.25 -7.59
C ILE A 51 11.51 -5.78 -7.32
N LEU A 52 10.72 -4.87 -7.87
CA LEU A 52 10.77 -3.44 -7.55
C LEU A 52 10.04 -3.19 -6.24
N ASP A 53 10.70 -2.59 -5.25
CA ASP A 53 10.12 -2.33 -3.93
C ASP A 53 10.43 -0.90 -3.47
N GLY A 54 9.40 -0.10 -3.20
CA GLY A 54 9.60 1.26 -2.70
C GLY A 54 8.49 2.23 -3.06
N ARG A 55 8.50 3.41 -2.46
CA ARG A 55 7.55 4.48 -2.78
C ARG A 55 8.11 5.30 -3.92
N ALA A 56 7.51 5.20 -5.09
CA ALA A 56 7.93 5.94 -6.26
C ALA A 56 6.73 6.28 -7.16
N PRO A 57 6.80 7.37 -7.95
CA PRO A 57 5.77 7.67 -8.93
C PRO A 57 5.61 6.56 -9.98
N ILE A 58 4.40 6.45 -10.53
CA ILE A 58 4.06 5.41 -11.52
C ILE A 58 4.99 5.45 -12.74
N TRP A 59 5.35 6.65 -13.21
CA TRP A 59 6.26 6.79 -14.37
C TRP A 59 7.68 6.26 -14.08
N LEU A 60 8.16 6.34 -12.82
CA LEU A 60 9.46 5.79 -12.44
C LEU A 60 9.40 4.26 -12.44
N TYR A 61 8.31 3.68 -11.91
CA TYR A 61 8.06 2.25 -12.07
C TYR A 61 8.03 1.83 -13.53
N GLY A 62 7.31 2.55 -14.40
CA GLY A 62 7.26 2.25 -15.83
C GLY A 62 8.65 2.24 -16.49
N TYR A 63 9.48 3.25 -16.18
CA TYR A 63 10.86 3.31 -16.65
C TYR A 63 11.71 2.14 -16.12
N LEU A 64 11.68 1.86 -14.82
CA LEU A 64 12.47 0.79 -14.23
C LEU A 64 12.05 -0.61 -14.73
N ILE A 65 10.75 -0.83 -14.94
CA ILE A 65 10.26 -2.07 -15.56
C ILE A 65 10.84 -2.24 -16.97
N HIS A 66 10.90 -1.16 -17.74
CA HIS A 66 11.51 -1.18 -19.07
C HIS A 66 13.01 -1.46 -19.00
N GLU A 67 13.77 -0.76 -18.16
CA GLU A 67 15.22 -0.97 -18.04
C GLU A 67 15.57 -2.39 -17.52
N LEU A 68 14.72 -2.95 -16.66
CA LEU A 68 14.92 -4.27 -16.06
C LEU A 68 14.26 -5.41 -16.83
N HIS A 69 13.60 -5.12 -17.97
CA HIS A 69 13.00 -6.15 -18.81
C HIS A 69 13.97 -7.28 -19.24
N PRO A 70 15.30 -7.07 -19.38
CA PRO A 70 16.22 -8.16 -19.74
C PRO A 70 16.42 -9.21 -18.64
N THR A 71 15.90 -9.00 -17.43
CA THR A 71 15.91 -10.00 -16.36
C THR A 71 14.97 -11.17 -16.67
N ALA A 72 15.07 -12.29 -15.94
CA ALA A 72 14.21 -13.46 -16.18
C ALA A 72 12.71 -13.12 -16.07
N TRP A 73 12.37 -12.25 -15.12
CA TRP A 73 11.04 -11.68 -14.91
C TRP A 73 11.15 -10.43 -14.04
N VAL A 74 10.17 -9.53 -14.18
CA VAL A 74 10.05 -8.30 -13.39
C VAL A 74 8.74 -8.34 -12.60
N ALA A 75 8.80 -7.99 -11.32
CA ALA A 75 7.63 -7.88 -10.45
C ALA A 75 7.60 -6.54 -9.70
N CYS A 76 6.41 -6.10 -9.32
CA CYS A 76 6.20 -4.93 -8.47
C CYS A 76 5.74 -5.40 -7.08
N HIS A 77 6.40 -4.94 -6.03
CA HIS A 77 6.02 -5.28 -4.67
C HIS A 77 4.77 -4.51 -4.23
N ASP A 78 3.71 -5.25 -3.88
CA ASP A 78 2.59 -4.73 -3.09
C ASP A 78 2.69 -5.31 -1.67
N PRO A 79 2.90 -4.49 -0.62
CA PRO A 79 3.01 -4.97 0.75
C PRO A 79 1.81 -5.78 1.28
N ARG A 80 0.66 -5.74 0.59
CA ARG A 80 -0.53 -6.54 0.92
C ARG A 80 -0.51 -7.93 0.28
N LEU A 81 0.30 -8.14 -0.76
CA LEU A 81 0.29 -9.34 -1.59
C LEU A 81 1.65 -10.04 -1.65
N GLY A 82 2.71 -9.29 -2.00
CA GLY A 82 4.01 -9.80 -2.41
C GLY A 82 4.48 -9.17 -3.73
N GLY A 83 5.44 -9.78 -4.39
CA GLY A 83 5.95 -9.35 -5.70
C GLY A 83 5.02 -9.82 -6.81
N VAL A 84 4.20 -8.93 -7.37
CA VAL A 84 3.29 -9.24 -8.48
C VAL A 84 4.06 -9.18 -9.79
N VAL A 85 4.19 -10.31 -10.48
CA VAL A 85 4.92 -10.40 -11.75
C VAL A 85 4.18 -9.61 -12.84
N VAL A 86 4.89 -8.69 -13.48
CA VAL A 86 4.37 -7.81 -14.55
C VAL A 86 4.97 -8.12 -15.92
N ALA A 87 6.15 -8.74 -15.97
CA ALA A 87 6.81 -9.18 -17.20
C ALA A 87 7.61 -10.45 -16.94
N THR A 88 7.72 -11.35 -17.92
CA THR A 88 8.47 -12.60 -17.82
C THR A 88 9.02 -13.03 -19.18
N HIS A 89 10.24 -13.58 -19.19
CA HIS A 89 10.88 -14.19 -20.35
C HIS A 89 11.14 -15.70 -20.16
N VAL A 90 10.76 -16.26 -19.01
CA VAL A 90 11.04 -17.65 -18.65
C VAL A 90 9.76 -18.47 -18.52
N LYS A 91 9.89 -19.77 -18.79
CA LYS A 91 8.84 -20.73 -18.46
C LYS A 91 8.88 -21.01 -16.96
N GLY A 92 7.71 -21.12 -16.33
CA GLY A 92 7.59 -21.44 -14.91
C GLY A 92 7.29 -20.25 -13.99
N VAL A 93 7.28 -19.02 -14.52
CA VAL A 93 6.78 -17.82 -13.83
C VAL A 93 5.83 -17.07 -14.76
N GLN A 94 4.65 -16.69 -14.28
CA GLN A 94 3.57 -16.11 -15.09
C GLN A 94 3.26 -14.66 -14.71
N VAL A 95 2.86 -13.85 -15.69
CA VAL A 95 2.31 -12.50 -15.42
C VAL A 95 1.06 -12.63 -14.53
N GLY A 96 0.99 -11.82 -13.47
CA GLY A 96 -0.05 -11.87 -12.45
C GLY A 96 0.23 -12.86 -11.30
N GLU A 97 1.28 -13.68 -11.41
CA GLU A 97 1.74 -14.50 -10.29
C GLU A 97 2.25 -13.62 -9.15
N VAL A 98 1.99 -14.04 -7.91
CA VAL A 98 2.46 -13.34 -6.71
C VAL A 98 3.61 -14.14 -6.10
N ILE A 99 4.81 -13.60 -6.20
CA ILE A 99 6.00 -14.14 -5.54
C ILE A 99 5.96 -13.71 -4.06
N PRO A 100 5.84 -14.65 -3.11
CA PRO A 100 5.84 -14.31 -1.71
C PRO A 100 7.23 -13.82 -1.28
N LEU A 101 7.29 -12.60 -0.74
CA LEU A 101 8.45 -12.13 0.00
C LEU A 101 8.32 -12.67 1.42
N LEU A 102 9.33 -13.40 1.88
CA LEU A 102 9.38 -13.85 3.26
C LEU A 102 9.49 -12.61 4.16
N PRO A 103 8.55 -12.37 5.09
CA PRO A 103 8.69 -11.28 6.03
C PRO A 103 9.87 -11.55 6.97
N ASP A 104 10.45 -10.49 7.52
CA ASP A 104 11.47 -10.56 8.57
C ASP A 104 10.82 -11.00 9.91
N GLY A 105 10.34 -12.25 9.96
CA GLY A 105 9.76 -12.90 11.13
C GLY A 105 8.22 -12.92 11.21
N ASP A 106 7.72 -13.62 12.23
CA ASP A 106 6.28 -13.83 12.48
C ASP A 106 5.62 -12.72 13.32
N ARG A 107 6.37 -11.66 13.65
CA ARG A 107 5.88 -10.59 14.52
C ARG A 107 4.86 -9.72 13.79
N LEU A 108 3.66 -9.59 14.36
CA LEU A 108 2.67 -8.63 13.90
C LEU A 108 2.86 -7.28 14.61
N HIS A 109 3.12 -6.24 13.82
CA HIS A 109 3.23 -4.86 14.28
C HIS A 109 1.86 -4.23 14.57
N PRO A 110 1.80 -3.08 15.25
CA PRO A 110 0.54 -2.39 15.54
C PRO A 110 -0.24 -1.99 14.30
N ALA A 111 -1.56 -2.13 14.39
CA ALA A 111 -2.52 -1.52 13.48
C ALA A 111 -3.50 -0.63 14.26
N LEU A 112 -3.56 0.65 13.87
CA LEU A 112 -4.42 1.68 14.45
C LEU A 112 -5.61 1.94 13.52
N MET A 113 -6.80 1.55 13.96
CA MET A 113 -8.04 1.82 13.23
C MET A 113 -8.56 3.22 13.59
N VAL A 114 -8.85 4.06 12.59
CA VAL A 114 -9.46 5.37 12.80
C VAL A 114 -10.94 5.28 12.45
N VAL A 115 -11.80 5.57 13.43
CA VAL A 115 -13.26 5.41 13.33
C VAL A 115 -13.97 6.66 13.87
N GLY A 116 -15.29 6.74 13.66
CA GLY A 116 -16.14 7.83 14.16
C GLY A 116 -17.25 8.24 13.19
N PRO A 117 -18.19 9.10 13.63
CA PRO A 117 -19.35 9.51 12.85
C PRO A 117 -19.00 10.00 11.44
N PRO A 118 -19.90 9.87 10.45
CA PRO A 118 -19.73 10.54 9.14
C PRO A 118 -19.31 12.00 9.30
N ASP A 119 -18.47 12.49 8.37
CA ASP A 119 -17.95 13.87 8.36
C ASP A 119 -17.16 14.34 9.61
N SER A 120 -16.79 13.45 10.52
CA SER A 120 -15.98 13.82 11.70
C SER A 120 -14.52 14.16 11.41
N GLY A 121 -14.06 14.03 10.16
CA GLY A 121 -12.68 14.31 9.76
C GLY A 121 -11.70 13.12 9.84
N LYS A 122 -12.19 11.88 9.97
CA LYS A 122 -11.39 10.64 9.99
C LYS A 122 -10.33 10.57 8.90
N SER A 123 -10.75 10.64 7.63
CA SER A 123 -9.82 10.52 6.50
C SER A 123 -8.82 11.69 6.44
N VAL A 124 -9.24 12.90 6.83
CA VAL A 124 -8.34 14.06 6.94
C VAL A 124 -7.29 13.82 8.02
N PHE A 125 -7.70 13.36 9.20
CA PHE A 125 -6.81 13.03 10.30
C PHE A 125 -5.85 11.89 9.92
N SER A 126 -6.37 10.76 9.43
CA SER A 126 -5.57 9.59 9.03
C SER A 126 -4.52 9.96 7.98
N HIS A 127 -4.90 10.77 6.99
CA HIS A 127 -3.99 11.27 5.97
C HIS A 127 -2.92 12.19 6.57
N ARG A 128 -3.30 13.18 7.39
CA ARG A 128 -2.36 14.14 7.98
C ARG A 128 -1.41 13.45 8.97
N LEU A 129 -1.91 12.54 9.80
CA LEU A 129 -1.13 11.72 10.70
C LEU A 129 -0.09 10.91 9.91
N PHE A 130 -0.53 10.23 8.85
CA PHE A 130 0.37 9.46 7.99
C PHE A 130 1.47 10.32 7.36
N GLN A 131 1.11 11.44 6.73
CA GLN A 131 2.09 12.36 6.11
C GLN A 131 3.10 12.90 7.12
N THR A 132 2.63 13.25 8.32
CA THR A 132 3.49 13.78 9.39
C THR A 132 4.46 12.73 9.91
N LEU A 133 3.98 11.51 10.15
CA LEU A 133 4.82 10.42 10.64
C LEU A 133 5.81 9.94 9.57
N LEU A 134 5.42 9.95 8.31
CA LEU A 134 6.23 9.43 7.21
C LEU A 134 7.61 10.07 7.11
N ALA A 135 7.73 11.35 7.48
CA ALA A 135 9.00 12.08 7.46
C ALA A 135 10.07 11.48 8.40
N ASN A 136 9.66 10.88 9.52
CA ASN A 136 10.57 10.30 10.52
C ASN A 136 10.47 8.77 10.59
N TYR A 137 9.37 8.20 10.11
CA TYR A 137 9.05 6.79 10.17
C TYR A 137 8.66 6.28 8.77
N PRO A 138 9.63 6.00 7.89
CA PRO A 138 9.35 5.64 6.49
C PRO A 138 8.63 4.30 6.34
N ASN A 139 8.77 3.39 7.31
CA ASN A 139 8.19 2.04 7.26
C ASN A 139 6.77 1.93 7.86
N ILE A 140 5.93 2.94 7.64
CA ILE A 140 4.51 2.92 8.01
C ILE A 140 3.62 2.74 6.77
N TYR A 141 2.33 2.46 6.95
CA TYR A 141 1.38 2.36 5.84
C TYR A 141 0.00 2.91 6.21
N LEU A 142 -0.68 3.53 5.24
CA LEU A 142 -2.08 3.99 5.35
C LEU A 142 -2.97 3.08 4.50
N GLN A 143 -3.64 2.13 5.14
CA GLN A 143 -4.61 1.25 4.51
C GLN A 143 -5.98 1.93 4.48
N ARG A 144 -6.45 2.26 3.28
CA ARG A 144 -7.83 2.71 3.08
C ARG A 144 -8.74 1.51 2.93
N ALA A 145 -9.68 1.35 3.86
CA ALA A 145 -10.69 0.30 3.87
C ALA A 145 -12.10 0.92 3.85
N ASN A 146 -12.24 2.03 3.11
CA ASN A 146 -13.49 2.76 2.99
C ASN A 146 -14.37 2.06 1.95
N TRP A 147 -15.53 1.61 2.38
CA TRP A 147 -16.51 0.87 1.58
C TRP A 147 -17.73 1.72 1.22
N ASP A 148 -17.92 2.83 1.93
CA ASP A 148 -18.98 3.81 1.72
C ASP A 148 -18.73 4.71 0.52
N GLY A 149 -17.56 4.59 -0.12
CA GLY A 149 -17.13 5.48 -1.18
C GLY A 149 -16.60 6.80 -0.64
N GLU A 150 -16.14 6.87 0.62
CA GLU A 150 -15.40 8.03 1.12
C GLU A 150 -13.89 7.81 0.97
N GLY A 151 -13.14 8.83 0.54
CA GLY A 151 -11.69 8.74 0.38
C GLY A 151 -11.11 10.05 -0.12
N ASN A 152 -9.78 10.13 -0.27
CA ASN A 152 -9.12 11.38 -0.66
C ASN A 152 -9.53 11.89 -2.06
N TYR A 153 -10.19 11.08 -2.88
CA TYR A 153 -10.73 11.55 -4.16
C TYR A 153 -11.70 12.71 -3.95
N THR A 154 -12.44 12.78 -2.84
CA THR A 154 -13.27 13.96 -2.51
C THR A 154 -12.46 15.24 -2.30
N LEU A 155 -11.19 15.12 -1.89
CA LEU A 155 -10.25 16.24 -1.74
C LEU A 155 -9.57 16.61 -3.07
N GLU A 156 -9.65 15.75 -4.08
CA GLU A 156 -9.07 15.90 -5.41
C GLU A 156 -10.15 16.16 -6.49
N LEU A 157 -11.43 16.19 -6.12
CA LEU A 157 -12.53 16.56 -7.02
C LEU A 157 -12.40 18.05 -7.40
N PRO A 158 -12.57 18.40 -8.68
CA PRO A 158 -12.68 19.80 -9.06
C PRO A 158 -13.91 20.42 -8.36
N PRO A 159 -13.82 21.71 -7.95
CA PRO A 159 -14.78 22.33 -7.03
C PRO A 159 -16.22 22.46 -7.57
N ASP A 160 -16.44 22.14 -8.84
CA ASP A 160 -17.72 22.14 -9.53
C ASP A 160 -18.47 20.79 -9.47
N GLN A 161 -17.86 19.73 -8.95
CA GLN A 161 -18.50 18.42 -8.80
C GLN A 161 -19.01 18.19 -7.38
N ASP A 162 -20.27 17.75 -7.27
CA ASP A 162 -20.87 17.34 -6.00
C ASP A 162 -20.26 15.99 -5.55
N PRO A 163 -19.57 15.96 -4.40
CA PRO A 163 -19.07 14.74 -3.78
C PRO A 163 -20.10 13.61 -3.70
N GLU A 164 -21.34 13.91 -3.34
CA GLU A 164 -22.38 12.91 -3.07
C GLU A 164 -22.86 12.24 -4.36
N VAL A 165 -22.93 13.00 -5.46
CA VAL A 165 -23.30 12.46 -6.79
C VAL A 165 -22.17 11.58 -7.34
N PHE A 166 -20.91 12.00 -7.16
CA PHE A 166 -19.75 11.20 -7.56
C PHE A 166 -19.63 9.91 -6.73
N LYS A 167 -19.88 9.99 -5.42
CA LYS A 167 -19.96 8.82 -4.51
C LYS A 167 -21.02 7.83 -4.99
N ALA A 168 -22.25 8.30 -5.24
CA ALA A 168 -23.37 7.45 -5.64
C ALA A 168 -23.11 6.76 -6.99
N ALA A 169 -22.43 7.44 -7.93
CA ALA A 169 -22.12 6.90 -9.26
C ALA A 169 -20.98 5.86 -9.25
N ASN A 170 -20.03 5.96 -8.32
CA ASN A 170 -18.82 5.11 -8.29
C ASN A 170 -18.81 4.08 -7.15
N LYS A 171 -19.91 3.96 -6.39
CA LYS A 171 -20.05 2.98 -5.32
C LYS A 171 -20.14 1.57 -5.94
N GLY A 172 -18.99 0.91 -6.08
CA GLY A 172 -18.92 -0.50 -6.41
C GLY A 172 -19.75 -1.30 -5.39
N GLY A 173 -20.49 -2.30 -5.86
CA GLY A 173 -21.30 -3.15 -4.99
C GLY A 173 -20.44 -3.83 -3.92
N LEU A 174 -20.91 -3.81 -2.66
CA LEU A 174 -20.25 -4.51 -1.57
C LEU A 174 -20.28 -6.02 -1.87
N THR A 175 -19.12 -6.63 -2.08
CA THR A 175 -19.01 -8.08 -2.29
C THR A 175 -18.75 -8.77 -0.96
N GLU A 176 -19.22 -10.01 -0.78
CA GLU A 176 -18.98 -10.81 0.44
C GLU A 176 -17.48 -10.97 0.78
N ARG A 177 -16.59 -10.80 -0.21
CA ARG A 177 -15.14 -10.90 -0.07
C ARG A 177 -14.47 -9.62 0.44
N PHE A 178 -15.20 -8.51 0.51
CA PHE A 178 -14.63 -7.18 0.83
C PHE A 178 -13.96 -7.15 2.21
N PHE A 179 -14.69 -7.52 3.27
CA PHE A 179 -14.14 -7.49 4.63
C PHE A 179 -13.01 -8.51 4.86
N PRO A 180 -13.13 -9.78 4.42
CA PRO A 180 -12.01 -10.73 4.49
C PRO A 180 -10.77 -10.27 3.73
N TYR A 181 -10.93 -9.64 2.56
CA TYR A 181 -9.82 -9.10 1.79
C TYR A 181 -9.06 -8.00 2.55
N HIS A 182 -9.80 -7.05 3.15
CA HIS A 182 -9.18 -5.99 3.94
C HIS A 182 -8.53 -6.52 5.22
N ALA A 183 -9.16 -7.46 5.92
CA ALA A 183 -8.57 -8.10 7.09
C ALA A 183 -7.24 -8.78 6.77
N ASN A 184 -7.19 -9.58 5.69
CA ASN A 184 -5.97 -10.22 5.22
C ASN A 184 -4.90 -9.20 4.78
N SER A 185 -5.32 -8.13 4.11
CA SER A 185 -4.42 -7.03 3.72
C SER A 185 -3.80 -6.35 4.94
N ILE A 186 -4.59 -6.09 5.99
CA ILE A 186 -4.09 -5.51 7.25
C ILE A 186 -3.10 -6.45 7.92
N LEU A 187 -3.39 -7.75 7.98
CA LEU A 187 -2.46 -8.74 8.54
C LEU A 187 -1.16 -8.82 7.74
N ALA A 188 -1.21 -8.80 6.41
CA ALA A 188 -0.03 -8.75 5.56
C ALA A 188 0.81 -7.50 5.81
N LEU A 189 0.17 -6.33 5.89
CA LEU A 189 0.83 -5.06 6.20
C LEU A 189 1.49 -5.08 7.57
N ARG A 190 0.82 -5.61 8.60
CA ARG A 190 1.36 -5.74 9.96
C ARG A 190 2.61 -6.64 10.05
N ARG A 191 2.84 -7.54 9.09
CA ARG A 191 4.08 -8.35 9.04
C ARG A 191 5.26 -7.57 8.48
N GLN A 192 5.02 -6.48 7.75
CA GLN A 192 6.06 -5.77 6.98
C GLN A 192 6.25 -4.31 7.40
N LYS A 193 5.25 -3.71 8.06
CA LYS A 193 5.19 -2.28 8.39
C LYS A 193 5.17 -2.08 9.89
N ASP A 194 5.98 -1.15 10.38
CA ASP A 194 6.12 -0.85 11.80
C ASP A 194 4.82 -0.32 12.42
N LEU A 195 3.98 0.32 11.59
CA LEU A 195 2.64 0.77 11.93
C LEU A 195 1.75 0.77 10.69
N THR A 196 0.56 0.19 10.83
CA THR A 196 -0.52 0.28 9.83
C THR A 196 -1.65 1.16 10.36
N ILE A 197 -1.87 2.32 9.73
CA ILE A 197 -3.04 3.16 9.99
C ILE A 197 -4.16 2.67 9.08
N VAL A 198 -5.31 2.30 9.64
CA VAL A 198 -6.46 1.79 8.91
C VAL A 198 -7.57 2.83 8.96
N ASP A 199 -7.85 3.45 7.83
CA ASP A 199 -9.00 4.35 7.66
C ASP A 199 -10.21 3.48 7.27
N VAL A 200 -11.23 3.44 8.13
CA VAL A 200 -12.45 2.66 7.91
C VAL A 200 -13.64 3.61 7.80
N GLY A 201 -14.35 3.54 6.69
CA GLY A 201 -15.62 4.25 6.49
C GLY A 201 -16.77 3.65 7.31
N GLY A 202 -17.70 4.51 7.78
CA GLY A 202 -18.96 4.13 8.41
C GLY A 202 -18.91 3.34 9.74
N MET A 203 -20.08 3.18 10.38
CA MET A 203 -20.24 2.58 11.72
C MET A 203 -19.80 1.12 11.80
N VAL A 204 -19.22 0.71 12.94
CA VAL A 204 -18.85 -0.69 13.18
C VAL A 204 -20.13 -1.54 13.18
N GLN A 205 -20.22 -2.47 12.23
CA GLN A 205 -21.33 -3.43 12.09
C GLN A 205 -20.76 -4.85 12.24
N PRO A 206 -21.56 -5.87 12.60
CA PRO A 206 -21.07 -7.23 12.82
C PRO A 206 -20.27 -7.82 11.64
N GLU A 207 -20.61 -7.43 10.42
CA GLU A 207 -19.95 -7.82 9.18
C GLU A 207 -18.48 -7.33 9.11
N LYS A 208 -18.12 -6.33 9.92
CA LYS A 208 -16.79 -5.71 10.00
C LYS A 208 -15.88 -6.36 11.03
N GLN A 209 -16.36 -7.38 11.75
CA GLN A 209 -15.61 -8.11 12.77
C GLN A 209 -14.19 -8.53 12.30
N PRO A 210 -13.98 -9.02 11.05
CA PRO A 210 -12.63 -9.39 10.60
C PRO A 210 -11.62 -8.24 10.59
N ILE A 211 -12.07 -7.00 10.30
CA ILE A 211 -11.19 -5.82 10.30
C ILE A 211 -10.84 -5.41 11.73
N LEU A 212 -11.81 -5.50 12.64
CA LEU A 212 -11.57 -5.24 14.06
C LEU A 212 -10.51 -6.18 14.63
N GLU A 213 -10.65 -7.48 14.35
CA GLU A 213 -9.71 -8.51 14.79
C GLU A 213 -8.32 -8.37 14.17
N ALA A 214 -8.24 -7.84 12.95
CA ALA A 214 -6.98 -7.55 12.29
C ALA A 214 -6.28 -6.31 12.88
N CYS A 215 -7.02 -5.40 13.53
CA CYS A 215 -6.48 -4.21 14.17
C CYS A 215 -6.09 -4.47 15.63
N THR A 216 -5.23 -3.62 16.20
CA THR A 216 -4.76 -3.75 17.60
C THR A 216 -5.27 -2.63 18.51
N HIS A 217 -5.48 -1.46 17.92
CA HIS A 217 -5.90 -0.25 18.61
C HIS A 217 -6.94 0.44 17.73
N TYR A 218 -7.77 1.28 18.33
CA TYR A 218 -8.64 2.19 17.59
C TYR A 218 -8.59 3.60 18.19
N LEU A 219 -8.89 4.58 17.35
CA LEU A 219 -9.05 5.98 17.70
C LEU A 219 -10.39 6.47 17.18
N ILE A 220 -11.23 6.98 18.07
CA ILE A 220 -12.53 7.54 17.72
C ILE A 220 -12.37 9.06 17.52
N ILE A 221 -12.77 9.56 16.36
CA ILE A 221 -12.80 10.99 16.05
C ILE A 221 -14.25 11.44 15.96
N SER A 222 -14.61 12.41 16.81
CA SER A 222 -15.94 13.01 16.83
C SER A 222 -15.87 14.48 17.24
N SER A 223 -16.70 15.31 16.61
CA SER A 223 -16.97 16.69 17.05
C SER A 223 -17.99 16.76 18.18
N ARG A 224 -18.70 15.65 18.46
CA ARG A 224 -19.78 15.51 19.44
C ARG A 224 -19.44 14.41 20.44
N ARG A 225 -19.41 14.74 21.74
CA ARG A 225 -18.96 13.82 22.79
C ARG A 225 -19.92 12.63 22.94
N GLU A 226 -21.21 12.87 22.80
CA GLU A 226 -22.29 11.88 22.88
C GLU A 226 -22.21 10.82 21.78
N GLU A 227 -21.59 11.12 20.64
CA GLU A 227 -21.42 10.14 19.57
C GLU A 227 -20.26 9.17 19.86
N VAL A 228 -19.33 9.48 20.78
CA VAL A 228 -18.16 8.61 21.04
C VAL A 228 -18.57 7.24 21.56
N GLU A 229 -19.58 7.17 22.44
CA GLU A 229 -20.03 5.91 23.05
C GLU A 229 -20.59 4.91 22.03
N ARG A 230 -21.12 5.39 20.91
CA ARG A 230 -21.66 4.51 19.85
C ARG A 230 -20.58 3.82 19.02
N TRP A 231 -19.33 4.25 19.15
CA TRP A 231 -18.19 3.79 18.36
C TRP A 231 -17.09 3.12 19.19
N HIS A 232 -17.28 3.04 20.52
CA HIS A 232 -16.43 2.32 21.46
C HIS A 232 -16.84 0.85 21.53
#